data_AF-A0A938U006-F1
#
_entry.id   AF-A0A938U006-F1
#
_cell.length_a   1.000
_cell.length_b   1.000
_cell.length_c   1.000
_cell.angle_alpha   90.00
_cell.angle_beta   90.00
_cell.angle_gamma   90.00
#
_symmetry.space_group_name_H-M   'P 1'
#
loop_
_entity.id
_entity.type
_entity.pdbx_description
1 polymer ?
#
loop_
_entity_poly.entity_id
_entity_poly.type
_entity_poly.pdbx_seq_one_letter_code
_entity_poly.pdbx_strand_id
1 'polypeptide(L)'
;MSGLGWKNLIFRGLILGAVVVGVAGCYASALEEDFGRSVRNNMAQQIINPQAALDTRPTTGLPPDTAVNLYEKYEKSFKPEEKKPFISITTGGGSGGSQ
;
A
#
# COMPACT_ATOMS: atom_id res chain seq x y z
N MET A 1 11.82 -9.08 56.19
CA MET A 1 12.81 -9.74 55.30
C MET A 1 12.14 -10.07 53.98
N SER A 2 12.04 -9.13 53.02
CA SER A 2 11.37 -9.38 51.72
C SER A 2 12.01 -8.62 50.54
N GLY A 3 13.04 -7.80 50.77
CA GLY A 3 13.67 -6.99 49.72
C GLY A 3 14.71 -7.71 48.85
N LEU A 4 15.26 -8.84 49.30
CA LEU A 4 16.36 -9.53 48.61
C LEU A 4 15.87 -10.40 47.44
N GLY A 5 14.70 -11.03 47.58
CA GLY A 5 14.13 -11.89 46.53
C GLY A 5 13.68 -11.11 45.29
N TRP A 6 13.11 -9.93 45.47
CA TRP A 6 12.64 -9.08 44.35
C TRP A 6 13.81 -8.58 43.50
N LYS A 7 14.90 -8.15 44.14
CA LYS A 7 16.11 -7.68 43.43
C LYS A 7 16.72 -8.81 42.60
N ASN A 8 16.78 -10.01 43.15
CA ASN A 8 17.29 -11.19 42.45
C ASN A 8 16.41 -11.58 41.25
N LEU A 9 15.09 -11.40 41.34
CA LEU A 9 14.17 -11.65 40.24
C LEU A 9 14.36 -10.64 39.09
N ILE A 10 14.52 -9.35 39.42
CA ILE A 10 14.83 -8.30 38.43
C ILE A 10 16.19 -8.57 37.77
N PHE A 11 17.22 -8.87 38.55
CA PHE A 11 18.56 -9.15 38.00
C PHE A 11 18.56 -10.37 37.06
N ARG A 12 17.82 -11.43 37.40
CA ARG A 12 17.69 -12.59 36.52
C ARG A 12 16.92 -12.26 35.24
N GLY A 13 15.87 -11.44 35.34
CA GLY A 13 15.13 -10.94 34.18
C GLY A 13 15.99 -10.09 33.24
N LEU A 14 16.83 -9.21 33.80
CA LEU A 14 17.77 -8.39 33.02
C LEU A 14 18.83 -9.25 32.32
N ILE A 15 19.38 -10.25 33.00
CA ILE A 15 20.36 -11.18 32.41
C ILE A 15 19.71 -11.98 31.27
N LEU A 16 18.50 -12.51 31.48
CA LEU A 16 17.76 -13.23 30.43
C LEU A 16 17.46 -12.31 29.22
N GLY A 17 17.03 -11.08 29.46
CA GLY A 17 16.79 -10.10 28.40
C GLY A 17 18.06 -9.77 27.61
N ALA A 18 19.18 -9.57 28.30
CA ALA A 18 20.47 -9.30 27.67
C ALA A 18 20.96 -10.49 26.81
N VAL A 19 20.74 -11.73 27.27
CA VAL A 19 21.09 -12.94 26.51
C VAL A 19 20.23 -13.06 25.25
N VAL A 20 18.92 -12.79 25.32
CA VAL A 20 18.04 -12.82 24.15
C VAL A 20 18.46 -11.80 23.09
N VAL A 21 18.78 -10.55 23.51
CA VAL A 21 19.26 -9.51 22.58
C VAL A 21 20.64 -9.86 22.01
N GLY A 22 21.55 -10.41 22.82
CA GLY A 22 22.87 -10.84 22.38
C GLY A 22 22.82 -11.96 21.33
N VAL A 23 21.92 -12.93 21.50
CA VAL A 23 21.76 -14.03 20.53
C VAL A 23 21.06 -13.56 19.25
N ALA A 24 20.12 -12.61 19.32
CA ALA A 24 19.48 -12.02 18.15
C ALA A 24 20.49 -11.28 17.24
N GLY A 25 21.53 -10.67 17.81
CA GLY A 25 22.60 -10.01 17.04
C GLY A 25 23.57 -10.97 16.33
N CYS A 26 23.64 -12.24 16.76
CA CYS A 26 24.53 -13.24 16.16
C CYS A 26 23.94 -13.86 14.87
N TYR A 27 22.65 -13.61 14.58
CA TYR A 27 21.93 -14.05 13.39
C TYR A 27 21.69 -12.90 12.40
N ALA A 28 22.50 -11.84 12.44
CA ALA A 28 22.44 -10.71 11.49
C ALA A 28 22.88 -11.17 10.09
N SER A 29 21.93 -11.81 9.41
CA SER A 29 21.90 -12.15 7.98
C SER A 29 20.52 -11.88 7.40
N ALA A 30 19.48 -11.79 8.25
CA ALA A 30 18.12 -11.43 7.84
C ALA A 30 18.01 -9.98 7.34
N LEU A 31 18.87 -9.06 7.82
CA LEU A 31 18.92 -7.69 7.27
C LEU A 31 19.58 -7.67 5.90
N GLU A 32 20.64 -8.45 5.70
CA GLU A 32 21.27 -8.62 4.39
C GLU A 32 20.33 -9.25 3.34
N GLU A 33 19.51 -10.21 3.76
CA GLU A 33 18.60 -10.96 2.87
C GLU A 33 17.43 -10.11 2.35
N ASP A 34 17.00 -9.11 3.12
CA ASP A 34 15.88 -8.23 2.74
C ASP A 34 16.33 -6.97 1.96
N PHE A 35 17.62 -6.79 1.67
CA PHE A 35 18.08 -5.68 0.84
C PHE A 35 17.41 -5.69 -0.54
N GLY A 36 16.88 -4.53 -0.94
CA GLY A 36 16.23 -4.35 -2.23
C GLY A 36 14.78 -4.87 -2.31
N ARG A 37 14.26 -5.56 -1.29
CA ARG A 37 12.83 -5.96 -1.25
C ARG A 37 11.88 -4.78 -1.31
N SER A 38 12.22 -3.67 -0.65
CA SER A 38 11.42 -2.44 -0.71
C SER A 38 11.31 -1.91 -2.14
N VAL A 39 12.41 -1.87 -2.89
CA VAL A 39 12.43 -1.43 -4.30
C VAL A 39 11.64 -2.41 -5.19
N ARG A 40 11.87 -3.72 -5.03
CA ARG A 40 11.15 -4.75 -5.79
C ARG A 40 9.65 -4.72 -5.52
N ASN A 41 9.25 -4.51 -4.27
CA ASN A 41 7.84 -4.41 -3.90
C ASN A 41 7.20 -3.14 -4.50
N ASN A 42 7.88 -1.99 -4.42
CA ASN A 42 7.40 -0.76 -5.06
C ASN A 42 7.29 -0.88 -6.58
N MET A 43 8.23 -1.57 -7.22
CA MET A 43 8.20 -1.81 -8.66
C MET A 43 7.06 -2.76 -9.05
N ALA A 44 6.78 -3.80 -8.25
CA ALA A 44 5.67 -4.71 -8.49
C ALA A 44 4.31 -4.00 -8.46
N GLN A 45 4.16 -2.95 -7.65
CA GLN A 45 2.94 -2.13 -7.63
C GLN A 45 2.80 -1.21 -8.86
N GLN A 46 3.89 -0.92 -9.55
CA GLN A 46 3.89 -0.06 -10.75
C GLN A 46 3.68 -0.86 -12.05
N ILE A 47 3.91 -2.18 -12.01
CA ILE A 47 3.75 -3.03 -13.19
C ILE A 47 2.29 -3.48 -13.30
N ILE A 48 1.55 -2.85 -14.22
CA ILE A 48 0.14 -3.17 -14.51
C ILE A 48 -0.01 -4.62 -15.02
N ASN A 49 0.96 -5.11 -15.79
CA ASN A 49 0.97 -6.50 -16.28
C ASN A 49 2.41 -7.01 -16.46
N PRO A 50 2.95 -7.83 -15.52
CA PRO A 50 4.31 -8.35 -15.63
C PRO A 50 4.45 -9.41 -16.75
N GLN A 51 3.35 -10.05 -17.17
CA GLN A 51 3.35 -11.05 -18.23
C GLN A 51 3.41 -10.42 -19.63
N ALA A 52 3.20 -9.11 -19.75
CA ALA A 52 3.31 -8.39 -21.03
C ALA A 52 4.72 -8.45 -21.64
N ALA A 53 5.75 -8.67 -20.83
CA ALA A 53 7.13 -8.85 -21.32
C ALA A 53 7.35 -10.18 -22.07
N LEU A 54 6.47 -11.17 -21.86
CA LEU A 54 6.53 -12.47 -22.54
C LEU A 54 5.69 -12.48 -23.82
N ASP A 55 4.85 -11.47 -24.03
CA ASP A 55 4.02 -11.34 -25.21
C ASP A 55 4.86 -10.83 -26.38
N THR A 56 5.04 -11.66 -27.40
CA THR A 56 5.79 -11.31 -28.62
C THR A 56 4.94 -10.55 -29.63
N ARG A 57 3.64 -10.33 -29.37
CA ARG A 57 2.80 -9.53 -30.24
C ARG A 57 3.30 -8.09 -30.23
N PRO A 58 3.45 -7.44 -31.40
CA PRO A 58 3.84 -6.04 -31.44
C PRO A 58 2.81 -5.23 -30.68
N THR A 59 3.26 -4.36 -29.78
CA THR A 59 2.37 -3.40 -29.12
C THR A 59 1.76 -2.52 -30.20
N THR A 60 0.51 -2.75 -30.57
CA THR A 60 -0.26 -1.82 -31.36
C THR A 60 -0.36 -0.56 -30.51
N GLY A 61 0.36 0.50 -30.92
CA GLY A 61 0.40 1.75 -30.17
C GLY A 61 -1.00 2.31 -29.89
N LEU A 62 -1.04 3.35 -29.07
CA LEU A 62 -2.30 3.99 -28.72
C LEU A 62 -3.02 4.46 -30.02
N PRO A 63 -4.33 4.14 -30.20
CA PRO A 63 -5.06 4.56 -31.39
C PRO A 63 -5.02 6.09 -31.53
N PRO A 64 -4.96 6.63 -32.76
CA PRO A 64 -4.85 8.07 -32.98
C PRO A 64 -6.00 8.86 -32.30
N ASP A 65 -7.22 8.31 -32.30
CA ASP A 65 -8.38 8.92 -31.64
C ASP A 65 -8.23 9.01 -30.12
N THR A 66 -7.46 8.09 -29.53
CA THR A 66 -7.25 8.08 -28.08
C THR A 66 -6.30 9.22 -27.67
N ALA A 67 -5.33 9.58 -28.52
CA ALA A 67 -4.47 10.73 -28.27
C ALA A 67 -5.27 12.04 -28.25
N VAL A 68 -6.21 12.21 -29.18
CA VAL A 68 -7.12 13.36 -29.23
C VAL A 68 -8.00 13.42 -27.97
N ASN A 69 -8.61 12.30 -27.60
CA ASN A 69 -9.46 12.21 -26.40
C ASN A 69 -8.68 12.50 -25.09
N LEU A 70 -7.42 12.08 -25.01
CA LEU A 70 -6.55 12.38 -23.86
C LEU A 70 -6.21 13.87 -23.79
N TYR A 71 -5.90 14.49 -24.94
CA TYR A 71 -5.61 15.92 -25.00
C TYR A 71 -6.84 16.75 -24.63
N GLU A 72 -8.02 16.40 -25.15
CA GLU A 72 -9.27 17.08 -24.81
C GLU A 72 -9.62 16.95 -23.32
N LYS A 73 -9.41 15.77 -22.72
CA LYS A 73 -9.57 15.57 -21.26
C LYS A 73 -8.57 16.40 -20.46
N TYR A 74 -7.32 16.46 -20.90
CA TYR A 74 -6.29 17.28 -20.26
C TYR A 74 -6.69 18.76 -20.29
N GLU A 75 -7.10 19.28 -21.45
CA GLU A 75 -7.56 20.66 -21.59
C GLU A 75 -8.79 20.96 -20.70
N LYS A 76 -9.77 20.05 -20.66
CA LYS A 76 -10.95 20.17 -19.80
C LYS A 76 -10.61 20.18 -18.30
N SER A 77 -9.52 19.54 -17.88
CA SER A 77 -9.12 19.51 -16.47
C SER A 77 -8.66 20.87 -15.91
N PHE A 78 -8.23 21.80 -16.79
CA PHE A 78 -7.87 23.17 -16.41
C PHE A 78 -9.02 24.16 -16.52
N LYS A 79 -10.13 23.76 -17.14
CA LYS A 79 -11.32 24.60 -17.21
C LYS A 79 -12.02 24.52 -15.84
N PRO A 80 -12.49 25.64 -15.28
CA PRO A 80 -13.30 25.60 -14.06
C PRO A 80 -14.50 24.69 -14.32
N GLU A 81 -14.70 23.67 -13.48
CA GLU A 81 -15.84 22.76 -13.64
C GLU A 81 -17.12 23.60 -13.69
N GLU A 82 -17.85 23.51 -14.80
CA GLU A 82 -19.22 24.03 -14.86
C GLU A 82 -19.98 23.39 -13.69
N LYS A 83 -20.59 24.23 -12.84
CA LYS A 83 -21.41 23.78 -11.70
C LYS A 83 -22.38 22.72 -12.19
N LYS A 84 -22.06 21.44 -11.98
CA LYS A 84 -22.99 20.34 -12.22
C LYS A 84 -24.22 20.63 -11.36
N PRO A 85 -25.44 20.51 -11.89
CA PRO A 85 -26.63 20.69 -11.08
C PRO A 85 -26.54 19.72 -9.90
N PHE A 86 -26.59 20.28 -8.69
CA PHE A 86 -26.59 19.51 -7.46
C PHE A 86 -27.86 18.65 -7.45
N ILE A 87 -27.72 17.35 -7.76
CA ILE A 87 -28.78 16.39 -7.54
C ILE A 87 -28.77 16.07 -6.05
N SER A 88 -29.66 16.74 -5.30
CA SER A 88 -29.96 16.39 -3.92
C SER A 88 -30.69 15.04 -3.91
N ILE A 89 -29.96 13.95 -3.71
CA ILE A 89 -30.58 12.66 -3.38
C ILE A 89 -31.05 12.79 -1.93
N THR A 90 -32.29 13.22 -1.75
CA THR A 90 -32.98 13.00 -0.48
C THR A 90 -33.11 11.50 -0.30
N THR A 91 -32.56 10.97 0.79
CA THR A 91 -32.81 9.61 1.24
C THR A 91 -34.28 9.54 1.66
N GLY A 92 -35.16 9.38 0.68
CA GLY A 92 -36.52 8.93 0.89
C GLY A 92 -36.45 7.50 1.37
N GLY A 93 -36.47 7.32 2.69
CA GLY A 93 -36.69 6.03 3.30
C GLY A 93 -37.97 5.43 2.74
N GLY A 94 -37.83 4.29 2.06
CA GLY A 94 -38.97 3.54 1.57
C GLY A 94 -39.86 3.09 2.72
N SER A 95 -41.15 3.36 2.58
CA SER A 95 -42.20 2.54 3.18
C SER A 95 -43.18 2.24 2.05
N GLY A 96 -43.28 0.96 1.71
CA GLY A 96 -44.19 0.46 0.69
C GLY A 96 -45.66 0.71 1.03
N GLY A 97 -46.49 0.65 0.00
CA GLY A 97 -47.94 0.74 0.10
C GLY A 97 -48.56 0.45 -1.26
N SER A 98 -49.10 -0.75 -1.39
CA SER A 98 -49.86 -1.31 -2.51
C SER A 98 -51.19 -0.60 -2.75
N GLN A 99 -51.46 -0.18 -4.00
CA GLN A 99 -52.68 -0.37 -4.80
C GLN A 99 -52.72 0.65 -5.94
#